data_AF-A0A953YXZ9-F1
#
_entry.id   AF-A0A953YXZ9-F1
#
_cell.length_a   1.000
_cell.length_b   1.000
_cell.length_c   1.000
_cell.angle_alpha   90.00
_cell.angle_beta   90.00
_cell.angle_gamma   90.00
#
_symmetry.space_group_name_H-M   'P 1'
#
loop_
_entity.id
_entity.type
_entity.pdbx_description
1 polymer ?
#
loop_
_entity_poly.entity_id
_entity_poly.type
_entity_poly.pdbx_seq_one_letter_code
_entity_poly.pdbx_strand_id
1 'polypeptide(L)'
;MGLNAKLYGAIGAPSALAAIGCIILFTSGSEGATAGAALAGAAAVVGAAAMLFVTSSVIAPLDRFMRSARDISRGGLDLSRRLPEDEGEMAEVARALNAVIEETGRSLRTVAELADRVAVASNHVAQAATSITSSAQTQEKQAIEVATAMEEMTVTVNEVARNATQVADQASIGTELANTGADVVRKTIESMETIAASVRNSSATVEELGQRSAEIGQIIGVISDIADLTNLLSLNAAIEAARAGEHGRGFAVVADEVRALAQRTQESTEEIHHIIEAVQNGAKTAASGMDAGNEKTEHAVSLA
;
A
#
# COMPACT_ATOMS: atom_id res chain seq x y z
N MET A 1 -80.96 41.21 -20.99
CA MET A 1 -82.09 41.61 -21.85
C MET A 1 -81.99 40.84 -23.14
N GLY A 2 -82.75 39.74 -23.24
CA GLY A 2 -82.64 38.75 -24.32
C GLY A 2 -83.11 39.31 -25.65
N LEU A 3 -82.67 38.68 -26.74
CA LEU A 3 -83.06 39.04 -28.11
C LEU A 3 -84.59 39.13 -28.26
N ASN A 4 -85.31 38.26 -27.55
CA ASN A 4 -86.76 38.26 -27.43
C ASN A 4 -87.35 39.60 -26.95
N ALA A 5 -86.74 40.29 -26.00
CA ALA A 5 -87.27 41.57 -25.51
C ALA A 5 -87.06 42.71 -26.53
N LYS A 6 -85.96 42.66 -27.29
CA LYS A 6 -85.70 43.63 -28.38
C LYS A 6 -86.57 43.36 -29.61
N LEU A 7 -86.84 42.10 -29.93
CA LEU A 7 -87.75 41.74 -31.03
C LEU A 7 -89.22 41.98 -30.68
N TYR A 8 -89.69 41.59 -29.50
CA TYR A 8 -91.03 41.96 -29.04
C TYR A 8 -91.20 43.49 -28.97
N GLY A 9 -90.15 44.23 -28.61
CA GLY A 9 -90.15 45.70 -28.67
C GLY A 9 -90.17 46.28 -30.09
N ALA A 10 -89.55 45.60 -31.07
CA ALA A 10 -89.60 45.99 -32.48
C ALA A 10 -90.95 45.66 -33.15
N ILE A 11 -91.64 44.61 -32.68
CA ILE A 11 -92.96 44.17 -33.16
C ILE A 11 -94.09 44.93 -32.45
N GLY A 12 -93.88 45.26 -31.17
CA GLY A 12 -94.70 46.19 -30.40
C GLY A 12 -94.46 47.66 -30.76
N ALA A 13 -93.55 47.95 -31.69
CA ALA A 13 -93.41 49.29 -32.22
C ALA A 13 -94.72 49.64 -32.95
N PRO A 14 -95.41 50.74 -32.57
CA PRO A 14 -96.67 51.13 -33.18
C PRO A 14 -96.56 51.30 -34.70
N SER A 15 -95.35 51.40 -35.27
CA SER A 15 -95.10 51.52 -36.71
C SER A 15 -95.50 50.28 -37.53
N ALA A 16 -95.36 49.05 -37.04
CA ALA A 16 -95.70 47.85 -37.82
C ALA A 16 -97.22 47.62 -37.88
N LEU A 17 -97.90 47.74 -36.73
CA LEU A 17 -99.36 47.75 -36.63
C LEU A 17 -99.97 48.98 -37.33
N ALA A 18 -99.32 50.15 -37.25
CA ALA A 18 -99.75 51.34 -37.99
C ALA A 18 -99.51 51.20 -39.49
N ALA A 19 -98.45 50.53 -39.96
CA ALA A 19 -98.23 50.30 -41.39
C ALA A 19 -99.31 49.36 -41.96
N ILE A 20 -99.68 48.31 -41.24
CA ILE A 20 -100.80 47.42 -41.62
C ILE A 20 -102.12 48.21 -41.60
N GLY A 21 -102.37 49.01 -40.55
CA GLY A 21 -103.54 49.88 -40.47
C GLY A 21 -103.60 50.94 -41.57
N CYS A 22 -102.46 51.49 -41.99
CA CYS A 22 -102.36 52.51 -43.02
C CYS A 22 -102.55 51.92 -44.43
N ILE A 23 -102.07 50.69 -44.69
CA ILE A 23 -102.34 49.96 -45.94
C ILE A 23 -103.83 49.62 -46.07
N ILE A 24 -104.49 49.25 -44.96
CA ILE A 24 -105.94 49.00 -44.92
C ILE A 24 -106.73 50.29 -45.19
N LEU A 25 -106.29 51.43 -44.65
CA LEU A 25 -106.95 52.72 -44.87
C LEU A 25 -106.71 53.28 -46.29
N PHE A 26 -105.51 53.14 -46.85
CA PHE A 26 -105.16 53.71 -48.16
C PHE A 26 -105.74 52.94 -49.36
N THR A 27 -106.10 51.66 -49.19
CA THR A 27 -106.73 50.85 -50.25
C THR A 27 -108.25 50.98 -50.32
N SER A 28 -108.86 51.76 -49.42
CA SER A 28 -110.32 51.98 -49.37
C SER A 28 -110.81 53.11 -50.28
N GLY A 29 -110.39 53.10 -51.55
CA GLY A 29 -110.86 53.99 -52.62
C GLY A 29 -111.51 53.22 -53.78
N SER A 30 -112.83 53.40 -53.92
CA SER A 30 -113.76 53.07 -55.04
C SER A 30 -113.81 51.60 -55.56
N GLU A 31 -114.96 50.94 -55.32
CA GLU A 31 -115.47 49.69 -55.93
C GLU A 31 -114.65 48.38 -55.87
N GLY A 32 -113.44 48.37 -55.29
CA GLY A 32 -112.62 47.16 -55.06
C GLY A 32 -112.44 46.72 -53.59
N ALA A 33 -113.18 47.31 -52.65
CA ALA A 33 -112.84 47.33 -51.22
C ALA A 33 -112.86 45.96 -50.49
N THR A 34 -113.66 44.98 -50.92
CA THR A 34 -113.75 43.68 -50.23
C THR A 34 -112.62 42.72 -50.61
N ALA A 35 -112.10 42.81 -51.84
CA ALA A 35 -110.97 41.99 -52.29
C ALA A 35 -109.64 42.48 -51.69
N GLY A 36 -109.44 43.80 -51.57
CA GLY A 36 -108.24 44.40 -50.97
C GLY A 36 -108.11 44.10 -49.47
N ALA A 37 -109.22 44.17 -48.71
CA ALA A 37 -109.21 43.88 -47.27
C ALA A 37 -108.92 42.40 -46.95
N ALA A 38 -109.43 41.46 -47.76
CA ALA A 38 -109.17 40.03 -47.59
C ALA A 38 -107.69 39.67 -47.86
N LEU A 39 -107.10 40.27 -48.91
CA LEU A 39 -105.67 40.13 -49.23
C LEU A 39 -104.76 40.71 -48.13
N ALA A 40 -105.12 41.88 -47.57
CA ALA A 40 -104.38 42.48 -46.46
C ALA A 40 -104.46 41.63 -45.19
N GLY A 41 -105.63 41.05 -44.88
CA GLY A 41 -105.81 40.14 -43.74
C GLY A 41 -105.01 38.85 -43.87
N ALA A 42 -105.04 38.21 -45.06
CA ALA A 42 -104.24 37.02 -45.32
C ALA A 42 -102.73 37.30 -45.23
N ALA A 43 -102.27 38.43 -45.77
CA ALA A 43 -100.88 38.86 -45.65
C ALA A 43 -100.45 39.09 -44.18
N ALA A 44 -101.32 39.67 -43.36
CA ALA A 44 -101.05 39.86 -41.93
C ALA A 44 -100.96 38.53 -41.16
N VAL A 45 -101.83 37.55 -41.46
CA VAL A 45 -101.79 36.21 -40.83
C VAL A 45 -100.54 35.45 -41.27
N VAL A 46 -100.20 35.46 -42.56
CA VAL A 46 -98.97 34.83 -43.06
C VAL A 46 -97.73 35.50 -42.47
N GLY A 47 -97.72 36.82 -42.33
CA GLY A 47 -96.64 37.56 -41.67
C GLY A 47 -96.51 37.19 -40.19
N ALA A 48 -97.62 37.12 -39.45
CA ALA A 48 -97.62 36.70 -38.04
C ALA A 48 -97.18 35.24 -37.87
N ALA A 49 -97.63 34.33 -38.74
CA ALA A 49 -97.23 32.93 -38.73
C ALA A 49 -95.74 32.77 -39.07
N ALA A 50 -95.24 33.47 -40.09
CA ALA A 50 -93.81 33.50 -40.43
C ALA A 50 -92.98 34.09 -39.29
N MET A 51 -93.46 35.11 -38.60
CA MET A 51 -92.78 35.73 -37.47
C MET A 51 -92.74 34.82 -36.24
N LEU A 52 -93.84 34.13 -35.93
CA LEU A 52 -93.87 33.12 -34.87
C LEU A 52 -92.94 31.96 -35.21
N PHE A 53 -92.90 31.52 -36.47
CA PHE A 53 -92.00 30.49 -36.96
C PHE A 53 -90.52 30.90 -36.85
N VAL A 54 -90.14 32.12 -37.26
CA VAL A 54 -88.76 32.62 -37.08
C VAL A 54 -88.40 32.75 -35.59
N THR A 55 -89.36 33.18 -34.76
CA THR A 55 -89.11 33.34 -33.33
C THR A 55 -88.91 32.01 -32.63
N SER A 56 -89.73 31.00 -32.94
CA SER A 56 -89.62 29.67 -32.35
C SER A 56 -88.48 28.83 -32.95
N SER A 57 -88.23 28.95 -34.26
CA SER A 57 -87.26 28.14 -34.99
C SER A 57 -85.84 28.71 -35.01
N VAL A 58 -85.65 30.03 -34.82
CA VAL A 58 -84.33 30.68 -34.92
C VAL A 58 -83.98 31.47 -33.66
N ILE A 59 -84.88 32.36 -33.20
CA ILE A 59 -84.54 33.32 -32.14
C ILE A 59 -84.46 32.66 -30.77
N ALA A 60 -85.42 31.80 -30.43
CA ALA A 60 -85.43 31.11 -29.14
C ALA A 60 -84.22 30.14 -28.96
N PRO A 61 -83.87 29.28 -29.94
CA PRO A 61 -82.64 28.48 -29.88
C PRO A 61 -81.36 29.32 -29.76
N LEU A 62 -81.28 30.43 -30.49
CA LEU A 62 -80.11 31.33 -30.47
C LEU A 62 -79.94 32.03 -29.11
N ASP A 63 -81.04 32.49 -28.48
CA ASP A 63 -80.99 33.08 -27.15
C ASP A 63 -80.61 32.04 -26.08
N ARG A 64 -81.06 30.78 -26.21
CA ARG A 64 -80.63 29.68 -25.33
C ARG A 64 -79.14 29.39 -25.49
N PHE A 65 -78.66 29.24 -26.72
CA PHE A 65 -77.23 29.06 -27.02
C PHE A 65 -76.38 30.20 -26.43
N MET A 66 -76.78 31.45 -26.65
CA MET A 66 -76.05 32.63 -26.15
C MET A 66 -76.00 32.71 -24.63
N ARG A 67 -77.05 32.26 -23.93
CA ARG A 67 -77.05 32.19 -22.46
C ARG A 67 -76.10 31.10 -21.98
N SER A 68 -76.19 29.89 -22.52
CA SER A 68 -75.31 28.79 -22.16
C SER A 68 -73.84 29.07 -22.46
N ALA A 69 -73.52 29.65 -23.61
CA ALA A 69 -72.15 30.06 -23.96
C ALA A 69 -71.62 31.14 -22.99
N ARG A 70 -72.47 32.10 -22.60
CA ARG A 70 -72.12 33.13 -21.62
C ARG A 70 -71.94 32.56 -20.22
N ASP A 71 -72.71 31.55 -19.84
CA ASP A 71 -72.57 30.88 -18.56
C ASP A 71 -71.28 30.06 -18.49
N ILE A 72 -70.88 29.41 -19.59
CA ILE A 72 -69.57 28.73 -19.68
C ILE A 72 -68.43 29.74 -19.54
N SER A 73 -68.53 30.89 -20.21
CA SER A 73 -67.51 31.95 -20.14
C SER A 73 -67.45 32.65 -18.76
N ARG A 74 -68.60 33.00 -18.18
CA ARG A 74 -68.68 33.72 -16.89
C ARG A 74 -68.54 32.81 -15.68
N GLY A 75 -68.86 31.53 -15.81
CA GLY A 75 -68.72 30.50 -14.78
C GLY A 75 -67.28 29.99 -14.60
N GLY A 76 -66.27 30.72 -15.08
CA GLY A 76 -64.86 30.35 -14.91
C GLY A 76 -64.37 29.24 -15.84
N LEU A 77 -64.96 29.11 -17.04
CA LEU A 77 -64.71 28.01 -17.97
C LEU A 77 -64.99 26.65 -17.33
N ASP A 78 -66.16 26.49 -16.71
CA ASP A 78 -66.65 25.18 -16.28
C ASP A 78 -66.94 24.30 -17.51
N LEU A 79 -65.90 23.58 -17.96
CA LEU A 79 -65.93 22.66 -19.10
C LEU A 79 -66.72 21.37 -18.80
N SER A 80 -67.39 21.27 -17.65
CA SER A 80 -68.37 20.22 -17.36
C SER A 80 -69.72 20.51 -18.00
N ARG A 81 -69.99 21.78 -18.34
CA ARG A 81 -71.23 22.19 -18.99
C ARG A 81 -71.19 21.94 -20.50
N ARG A 82 -72.36 21.70 -21.08
CA ARG A 82 -72.56 21.50 -22.52
C ARG A 82 -73.64 22.45 -23.04
N LEU A 83 -73.51 22.83 -24.30
CA LEU A 83 -74.51 23.59 -25.03
C LEU A 83 -75.65 22.65 -25.45
N PRO A 84 -76.91 23.11 -25.42
CA PRO A 84 -78.06 22.30 -25.84
C PRO A 84 -77.99 22.03 -27.34
N GLU A 85 -78.19 20.77 -27.73
CA GLU A 85 -78.20 20.30 -29.13
C GLU A 85 -79.64 20.24 -29.66
N ASP A 86 -80.32 21.39 -29.67
CA ASP A 86 -81.66 21.55 -30.25
C ASP A 86 -81.65 21.28 -31.77
N GLU A 87 -82.77 20.90 -32.40
CA GLU A 87 -82.86 20.65 -33.85
C GLU A 87 -82.58 21.89 -34.74
N GLY A 88 -82.09 21.67 -35.97
CA GLY A 88 -81.75 22.73 -36.95
C GLY A 88 -80.25 23.04 -37.06
N GLU A 89 -79.88 24.09 -37.78
CA GLU A 89 -78.48 24.47 -38.06
C GLU A 89 -77.70 24.84 -36.79
N MET A 90 -78.40 25.29 -35.74
CA MET A 90 -77.78 25.60 -34.43
C MET A 90 -77.30 24.34 -33.69
N ALA A 91 -77.88 23.16 -33.98
CA ALA A 91 -77.45 21.87 -33.45
C ALA A 91 -75.99 21.57 -33.82
N GLU A 92 -75.62 21.89 -35.06
CA GLU A 92 -74.28 21.63 -35.60
C GLU A 92 -73.23 22.52 -34.93
N VAL A 93 -73.57 23.79 -34.71
CA VAL A 93 -72.71 24.74 -33.98
C VAL A 93 -72.55 24.31 -32.51
N ALA A 94 -73.63 23.89 -31.85
CA ALA A 94 -73.60 23.39 -30.48
C ALA A 94 -72.71 22.15 -30.35
N ARG A 95 -72.85 21.17 -31.27
CA ARG A 95 -72.01 19.96 -31.33
C ARG A 95 -70.54 20.30 -31.54
N ALA A 96 -70.22 21.15 -32.51
CA ALA A 96 -68.84 21.56 -32.80
C ALA A 96 -68.19 22.24 -31.58
N LEU A 97 -68.92 23.13 -30.90
CA LEU A 97 -68.40 23.84 -29.73
C LEU A 97 -68.31 22.92 -28.49
N ASN A 98 -69.25 21.98 -28.31
CA ASN A 98 -69.15 20.93 -27.30
C ASN A 98 -67.90 20.05 -27.49
N ALA A 99 -67.56 19.70 -28.74
CA ALA A 99 -66.34 18.97 -29.06
C ALA A 99 -65.07 19.77 -28.69
N VAL A 100 -65.03 21.08 -28.98
CA VAL A 100 -63.93 21.96 -28.57
C VAL A 100 -63.82 22.04 -27.04
N ILE A 101 -64.93 22.15 -26.32
CA ILE A 101 -64.97 22.16 -24.85
C ILE A 101 -64.40 20.85 -24.30
N GLU A 102 -64.77 19.71 -24.88
CA GLU A 102 -64.26 18.40 -24.49
C GLU A 102 -62.75 18.27 -24.74
N GLU A 103 -62.28 18.66 -25.93
CA GLU A 103 -60.86 18.62 -26.28
C GLU A 103 -60.02 19.52 -25.37
N THR A 104 -60.50 20.74 -25.11
CA THR A 104 -59.85 21.69 -24.19
C THR A 104 -59.79 21.10 -22.77
N GLY A 105 -60.88 20.47 -22.32
CA GLY A 105 -60.94 19.83 -21.00
C GLY A 105 -60.01 18.62 -20.88
N ARG A 106 -59.81 17.87 -21.97
CA ARG A 106 -58.84 16.76 -22.03
C ARG A 106 -57.40 17.29 -22.02
N SER A 107 -57.11 18.34 -22.79
CA SER A 107 -55.80 18.99 -22.82
C SER A 107 -55.44 19.58 -21.46
N LEU A 108 -56.36 20.27 -20.78
CA LEU A 108 -56.11 20.83 -19.45
C LEU A 108 -55.85 19.76 -18.39
N ARG A 109 -56.60 18.65 -18.41
CA ARG A 109 -56.31 17.49 -17.53
C ARG A 109 -54.92 16.92 -17.79
N THR A 110 -54.55 16.77 -19.05
CA THR A 110 -53.21 16.30 -19.44
C THR A 110 -52.12 17.25 -18.93
N VAL A 111 -52.32 18.57 -19.04
CA VAL A 111 -51.39 19.57 -18.51
C VAL A 111 -51.28 19.49 -16.99
N ALA A 112 -52.40 19.31 -16.28
CA ALA A 112 -52.40 19.14 -14.82
C ALA A 112 -51.64 17.87 -14.39
N GLU A 113 -51.86 16.75 -15.06
CA GLU A 113 -51.14 15.50 -14.83
C GLU A 113 -49.63 15.64 -15.12
N LEU A 114 -49.26 16.35 -16.19
CA LEU A 114 -47.86 16.63 -16.50
C LEU A 114 -47.21 17.53 -15.45
N ALA A 115 -47.91 18.56 -14.96
CA ALA A 115 -47.42 19.44 -13.91
C ALA A 115 -47.17 18.67 -12.60
N ASP A 116 -48.07 17.76 -12.22
CA ASP A 116 -47.89 16.88 -11.07
C ASP A 116 -46.67 15.97 -11.22
N ARG A 117 -46.51 15.33 -12.39
CA ARG A 117 -45.31 14.51 -12.69
C ARG A 117 -44.01 15.32 -12.62
N VAL A 118 -44.01 16.56 -13.11
CA VAL A 118 -42.86 17.46 -13.01
C VAL A 118 -42.55 17.82 -11.56
N ALA A 119 -43.58 18.08 -10.74
CA ALA A 119 -43.40 18.35 -9.31
C ALA A 119 -42.78 17.15 -8.57
N VAL A 120 -43.28 15.94 -8.83
CA VAL A 120 -42.73 14.70 -8.27
C VAL A 120 -41.29 14.47 -8.72
N ALA A 121 -41.01 14.61 -10.02
CA ALA A 121 -39.65 14.48 -10.56
C ALA A 121 -38.68 15.51 -9.95
N SER A 122 -39.12 16.76 -9.77
CA SER A 122 -38.31 17.81 -9.14
C SER A 122 -37.98 17.47 -7.68
N ASN A 123 -38.91 16.89 -6.93
CA ASN A 123 -38.66 16.43 -5.56
C ASN A 123 -37.64 15.28 -5.53
N HIS A 124 -37.73 14.32 -6.45
CA HIS A 124 -36.71 13.28 -6.58
C HIS A 124 -35.32 13.84 -6.90
N VAL A 125 -35.22 14.83 -7.78
CA VAL A 125 -33.96 15.53 -8.08
C VAL A 125 -33.39 16.22 -6.84
N ALA A 126 -34.24 16.90 -6.05
CA ALA A 126 -33.80 17.56 -4.81
C ALA A 126 -33.28 16.56 -3.77
N GLN A 127 -33.93 15.40 -3.63
CA GLN A 127 -33.47 14.32 -2.75
C GLN A 127 -32.14 13.74 -3.23
N ALA A 128 -32.01 13.47 -4.54
CA ALA A 128 -30.76 12.97 -5.13
C ALA A 128 -29.60 13.96 -4.92
N ALA A 129 -29.84 15.26 -5.11
CA ALA A 129 -28.84 16.31 -4.87
C ALA A 129 -28.39 16.35 -3.39
N THR A 130 -29.31 16.14 -2.45
CA THR A 130 -28.99 16.05 -1.02
C THR A 130 -28.13 14.83 -0.72
N SER A 131 -28.47 13.66 -1.27
CA SER A 131 -27.67 12.44 -1.12
C SER A 131 -26.26 12.61 -1.71
N ILE A 132 -26.14 13.20 -2.91
CA ILE A 132 -24.85 13.50 -3.54
C ILE A 132 -24.01 14.40 -2.65
N THR A 133 -24.60 15.43 -2.04
CA THR A 133 -23.89 16.35 -1.14
C THR A 133 -23.35 15.61 0.09
N SER A 134 -24.16 14.72 0.69
CA SER A 134 -23.72 13.90 1.82
C SER A 134 -22.61 12.92 1.42
N SER A 135 -22.71 12.27 0.26
CA SER A 135 -21.66 11.37 -0.25
C SER A 135 -20.37 12.12 -0.55
N ALA A 136 -20.45 13.33 -1.11
CA ALA A 136 -19.28 14.17 -1.36
C ALA A 136 -18.55 14.54 -0.06
N GLN A 137 -19.27 14.86 1.02
CA GLN A 137 -18.67 15.11 2.33
C GLN A 137 -17.99 13.87 2.93
N THR A 138 -18.58 12.69 2.74
CA THR A 138 -17.92 11.44 3.16
C THR A 138 -16.66 11.17 2.34
N GLN A 139 -16.73 11.38 1.03
CA GLN A 139 -15.58 11.20 0.14
C GLN A 139 -14.43 12.18 0.46
N GLU A 140 -14.75 13.43 0.82
CA GLU A 140 -13.78 14.42 1.29
C GLU A 140 -13.04 13.92 2.54
N LYS A 141 -13.77 13.42 3.53
CA LYS A 141 -13.15 12.86 4.76
C LYS A 141 -12.25 11.67 4.45
N GLN A 142 -12.70 10.75 3.59
CA GLN A 142 -11.89 9.61 3.17
C GLN A 142 -10.63 10.05 2.42
N ALA A 143 -10.71 11.09 1.58
CA ALA A 143 -9.55 11.64 0.89
C ALA A 143 -8.52 12.22 1.87
N ILE A 144 -8.97 12.89 2.94
CA ILE A 144 -8.09 13.41 4.01
C ILE A 144 -7.43 12.25 4.79
N GLU A 145 -8.17 11.19 5.10
CA GLU A 145 -7.60 10.00 5.76
C GLU A 145 -6.53 9.32 4.89
N VAL A 146 -6.81 9.16 3.59
CA VAL A 146 -5.84 8.61 2.64
C VAL A 146 -4.61 9.51 2.54
N ALA A 147 -4.78 10.84 2.48
CA ALA A 147 -3.65 11.77 2.45
C ALA A 147 -2.78 11.65 3.71
N THR A 148 -3.41 11.53 4.88
CA THR A 148 -2.70 11.30 6.15
C THR A 148 -1.92 9.98 6.12
N ALA A 149 -2.54 8.89 5.68
CA ALA A 149 -1.87 7.59 5.55
C ALA A 149 -0.71 7.63 4.55
N MET A 150 -0.82 8.41 3.47
CA MET A 150 0.26 8.62 2.50
C MET A 150 1.44 9.39 3.12
N GLU A 151 1.17 10.37 3.99
CA GLU A 151 2.23 11.08 4.73
C GLU A 151 2.95 10.13 5.69
N GLU A 152 2.20 9.34 6.47
CA GLU A 152 2.78 8.31 7.36
C GLU A 152 3.61 7.29 6.59
N MET A 153 3.11 6.78 5.46
CA MET A 153 3.87 5.88 4.60
C MET A 153 5.15 6.52 4.07
N THR A 154 5.11 7.81 3.71
CA THR A 154 6.30 8.52 3.24
C THR A 154 7.36 8.63 4.35
N VAL A 155 6.94 8.89 5.58
CA VAL A 155 7.84 8.88 6.75
C VAL A 155 8.45 7.48 6.93
N THR A 156 7.63 6.42 6.90
CA THR A 156 8.12 5.04 7.05
C THR A 156 9.08 4.64 5.94
N VAL A 157 8.80 4.99 4.68
CA VAL A 157 9.69 4.68 3.56
C VAL A 157 11.05 5.37 3.71
N ASN A 158 11.06 6.62 4.16
CA ASN A 158 12.31 7.34 4.44
C ASN A 158 13.09 6.70 5.61
N GLU A 159 12.40 6.25 6.66
CA GLU A 159 13.02 5.52 7.76
C GLU A 159 13.62 4.18 7.32
N VAL A 160 12.89 3.42 6.50
CA VAL A 160 13.38 2.16 5.91
C VAL A 160 14.62 2.42 5.03
N ALA A 161 14.60 3.46 4.19
CA ALA A 161 15.75 3.82 3.37
C ALA A 161 16.97 4.19 4.23
N ARG A 162 16.79 4.99 5.29
CA ARG A 162 17.85 5.34 6.24
C ARG A 162 18.43 4.11 6.94
N ASN A 163 17.56 3.21 7.40
CA ASN A 163 17.98 1.96 8.05
C ASN A 163 18.76 1.06 7.08
N ALA A 164 18.34 0.97 5.82
CA ALA A 164 19.05 0.21 4.80
C ALA A 164 20.47 0.77 4.56
N THR A 165 20.63 2.09 4.47
CA THR A 165 21.95 2.74 4.36
C THR A 165 22.81 2.44 5.58
N GLN A 166 22.26 2.55 6.80
CA GLN A 166 23.01 2.25 8.02
C GLN A 166 23.46 0.79 8.07
N VAL A 167 22.62 -0.16 7.62
CA VAL A 167 22.99 -1.58 7.53
C VAL A 167 24.11 -1.79 6.51
N ALA A 168 24.05 -1.12 5.35
CA ALA A 168 25.11 -1.19 4.34
C ALA A 168 26.45 -0.67 4.88
N ASP A 169 26.44 0.46 5.60
CA ASP A 169 27.63 1.02 6.24
C ASP A 169 28.23 0.05 7.27
N GLN A 170 27.39 -0.54 8.12
CA GLN A 170 27.83 -1.53 9.11
C GLN A 170 28.38 -2.81 8.47
N ALA A 171 27.78 -3.27 7.37
CA ALA A 171 28.29 -4.40 6.61
C ALA A 171 29.67 -4.10 5.98
N SER A 172 29.88 -2.86 5.50
CA SER A 172 31.16 -2.39 5.00
C SER A 172 32.22 -2.41 6.10
N ILE A 173 31.90 -1.86 7.28
CA ILE A 173 32.79 -1.88 8.46
C ILE A 173 33.11 -3.33 8.88
N GLY A 174 32.11 -4.22 8.89
CA GLY A 174 32.31 -5.64 9.19
C GLY A 174 33.25 -6.33 8.21
N THR A 175 33.18 -5.98 6.92
CA THR A 175 34.08 -6.48 5.89
C THR A 175 35.52 -6.00 6.10
N GLU A 176 35.70 -4.72 6.44
CA GLU A 176 37.01 -4.15 6.75
C GLU A 176 37.66 -4.80 7.99
N LEU A 177 36.86 -5.03 9.04
CA LEU A 177 37.29 -5.75 10.24
C LEU A 177 37.68 -7.20 9.92
N ALA A 178 36.92 -7.90 9.08
CA ALA A 178 37.24 -9.25 8.65
C ALA A 178 38.56 -9.30 7.86
N ASN A 179 38.78 -8.35 6.95
CA ASN A 179 40.03 -8.24 6.20
C ASN A 179 41.22 -7.94 7.13
N THR A 180 41.04 -7.03 8.09
CA THR A 180 42.07 -6.73 9.10
C THR A 180 42.37 -7.96 9.96
N GLY A 181 41.34 -8.72 10.34
CA GLY A 181 41.50 -9.99 11.06
C GLY A 181 42.27 -11.03 10.26
N ALA A 182 41.97 -11.18 8.97
CA ALA A 182 42.70 -12.07 8.07
C ALA A 182 44.19 -11.69 7.97
N ASP A 183 44.50 -10.39 7.89
CA ASP A 183 45.88 -9.90 7.89
C ASP A 183 46.62 -10.19 9.21
N VAL A 184 45.94 -10.10 10.35
CA VAL A 184 46.51 -10.48 11.65
C VAL A 184 46.82 -11.98 11.69
N VAL A 185 45.87 -12.82 11.26
CA VAL A 185 46.08 -14.27 11.19
C VAL A 185 47.26 -14.62 10.29
N ARG A 186 47.36 -14.01 9.11
CA ARG A 186 48.50 -14.19 8.20
C ARG A 186 49.83 -13.85 8.88
N LYS A 187 49.93 -12.71 9.57
CA LYS A 187 51.13 -12.32 10.33
C LYS A 187 51.44 -13.30 11.47
N THR A 188 50.43 -13.87 12.11
CA THR A 188 50.60 -14.92 13.12
C THR A 188 51.18 -16.19 12.51
N ILE A 189 50.72 -16.61 11.33
CA ILE A 189 51.27 -17.76 10.60
C ILE A 189 52.76 -17.52 10.27
N GLU A 190 53.10 -16.38 9.68
CA GLU A 190 54.49 -16.01 9.35
C GLU A 190 55.40 -16.04 10.60
N SER A 191 54.88 -15.59 11.74
CA SER A 191 55.60 -15.64 13.02
C SER A 191 55.78 -17.07 13.53
N MET A 192 54.78 -17.94 13.37
CA MET A 192 54.86 -19.35 13.76
C MET A 192 55.86 -20.12 12.88
N GLU A 193 55.91 -19.86 11.58
CA GLU A 193 56.92 -20.43 10.69
C GLU A 193 58.35 -20.03 11.13
N THR A 194 58.52 -18.77 11.54
CA THR A 194 59.79 -18.26 12.07
C THR A 194 60.17 -18.95 13.38
N ILE A 195 59.20 -19.18 14.28
CA ILE A 195 59.40 -19.93 15.52
C ILE A 195 59.80 -21.37 15.23
N ALA A 196 59.09 -22.06 14.32
CA ALA A 196 59.40 -23.44 13.92
C ALA A 196 60.82 -23.56 13.37
N ALA A 197 61.27 -22.60 12.55
CA ALA A 197 62.64 -22.56 12.06
C ALA A 197 63.67 -22.39 13.19
N SER A 198 63.39 -21.51 14.16
CA SER A 198 64.25 -21.29 15.33
C SER A 198 64.34 -22.51 16.25
N VAL A 199 63.21 -23.21 16.47
CA VAL A 199 63.16 -24.45 17.24
C VAL A 199 63.96 -25.55 16.56
N ARG A 200 63.84 -25.73 15.23
CA ARG A 200 64.65 -26.68 14.47
C ARG A 200 66.15 -26.40 14.58
N ASN A 201 66.56 -25.14 14.47
CA ASN A 201 67.97 -24.76 14.63
C ASN A 201 68.49 -25.03 16.05
N SER A 202 67.65 -24.77 17.06
CA SER A 202 68.00 -25.04 18.46
C SER A 202 68.10 -26.53 18.74
N SER A 203 67.21 -27.36 18.16
CA SER A 203 67.25 -28.82 18.26
C SER A 203 68.56 -29.37 17.71
N ALA A 204 68.98 -28.92 16.52
CA ALA A 204 70.26 -29.30 15.92
C ALA A 204 71.47 -28.93 16.80
N THR A 205 71.44 -27.77 17.45
CA THR A 205 72.51 -27.33 18.37
C THR A 205 72.57 -28.20 19.64
N VAL A 206 71.41 -28.58 20.18
CA VAL A 206 71.32 -29.47 21.35
C VAL A 206 71.77 -30.89 21.00
N GLU A 207 71.45 -31.36 19.80
CA GLU A 207 71.91 -32.65 19.30
C GLU A 207 73.44 -32.69 19.12
N GLU A 208 74.03 -31.62 18.58
CA GLU A 208 75.49 -31.46 18.52
C GLU A 208 76.11 -31.47 19.93
N LEU A 209 75.51 -30.76 20.90
CA LEU A 209 75.97 -30.79 22.29
C LEU A 209 75.95 -32.21 22.86
N GLY A 210 74.89 -32.97 22.59
CA GLY A 210 74.79 -34.38 22.99
C GLY A 210 75.91 -35.25 22.42
N GLN A 211 76.24 -35.06 21.13
CA GLN A 211 77.36 -35.75 20.48
C GLN A 211 78.71 -35.37 21.09
N ARG A 212 78.96 -34.07 21.29
CA ARG A 212 80.20 -33.57 21.93
C ARG A 212 80.35 -34.09 23.36
N SER A 213 79.28 -34.14 24.13
CA SER A 213 79.31 -34.72 25.47
C SER A 213 79.56 -36.23 25.46
N ALA A 214 79.13 -36.96 24.42
CA ALA A 214 79.46 -38.37 24.24
C ALA A 214 80.96 -38.58 23.94
N GLU A 215 81.55 -37.73 23.08
CA GLU A 215 83.00 -37.72 22.82
C GLU A 215 83.81 -37.47 24.11
N ILE A 216 83.39 -36.48 24.92
CA ILE A 216 84.03 -36.20 26.21
C ILE A 216 83.90 -37.40 27.15
N GLY A 217 82.74 -38.06 27.19
CA GLY A 217 82.53 -39.27 28.00
C GLY A 217 83.53 -40.39 27.66
N GLN A 218 83.82 -40.59 26.36
CA GLN A 218 84.83 -41.57 25.93
C GLN A 218 86.24 -41.19 26.40
N ILE A 219 86.60 -39.90 26.31
CA ILE A 219 87.91 -39.39 26.78
C ILE A 219 88.06 -39.60 28.29
N ILE A 220 87.02 -39.31 29.08
CA ILE A 220 87.02 -39.52 30.53
C ILE A 220 87.18 -41.00 30.88
N GLY A 221 86.53 -41.90 30.13
CA GLY A 221 86.75 -43.35 30.27
C GLY A 221 88.21 -43.75 30.10
N VAL A 222 88.88 -43.24 29.05
CA VAL A 222 90.32 -43.49 28.82
C VAL A 222 91.19 -42.91 29.95
N ILE A 223 90.85 -41.75 30.51
CA ILE A 223 91.60 -41.17 31.63
C ILE A 223 91.42 -42.01 32.90
N SER A 224 90.22 -42.53 33.14
CA SER A 224 89.93 -43.45 34.24
C SER A 224 90.77 -44.73 34.12
N ASP A 225 90.80 -45.34 32.93
CA ASP A 225 91.63 -46.51 32.62
C ASP A 225 93.13 -46.24 32.86
N ILE A 226 93.62 -45.05 32.48
CA ILE A 226 95.01 -44.62 32.73
C ILE A 226 95.27 -44.44 34.23
N ALA A 227 94.33 -43.85 34.97
CA ALA A 227 94.44 -43.67 36.42
C ALA A 227 94.50 -45.04 37.14
N ASP A 228 93.64 -45.99 36.74
CA ASP A 228 93.64 -47.37 37.23
C ASP A 228 94.97 -48.06 36.96
N LEU A 229 95.46 -47.99 35.72
CA LEU A 229 96.74 -48.56 35.35
C LEU A 229 97.87 -47.94 36.18
N THR A 230 97.85 -46.62 36.37
CA THR A 230 98.86 -45.88 37.14
C THR A 230 98.84 -46.27 38.61
N ASN A 231 97.65 -46.45 39.21
CA ASN A 231 97.47 -46.93 40.58
C ASN A 231 98.01 -48.37 40.76
N LEU A 232 97.78 -49.24 39.77
CA LEU A 232 98.31 -50.61 39.79
C LEU A 232 99.84 -50.62 39.62
N LEU A 233 100.36 -49.77 38.73
CA LEU A 233 101.80 -49.65 38.48
C LEU A 233 102.55 -49.10 39.70
N SER A 234 101.99 -48.09 40.37
CA SER A 234 102.55 -47.50 41.58
C SER A 234 102.48 -48.44 42.77
N LEU A 235 101.40 -49.24 42.89
CA LEU A 235 101.32 -50.32 43.88
C LEU A 235 102.46 -51.34 43.70
N ASN A 236 102.69 -51.80 42.47
CA ASN A 236 103.79 -52.71 42.17
C ASN A 236 105.16 -52.09 42.49
N ALA A 237 105.34 -50.80 42.19
CA ALA A 237 106.56 -50.06 42.53
C ALA A 237 106.76 -49.92 44.04
N ALA A 238 105.70 -49.66 44.81
CA ALA A 238 105.75 -49.58 46.28
C ALA A 238 106.13 -50.93 46.90
N ILE A 239 105.58 -52.03 46.38
CA ILE A 239 105.94 -53.40 46.79
C ILE A 239 107.42 -53.67 46.55
N GLU A 240 107.94 -53.35 45.36
CA GLU A 240 109.34 -53.63 45.03
C GLU A 240 110.31 -52.70 45.79
N ALA A 241 109.90 -51.45 46.06
CA ALA A 241 110.65 -50.53 46.91
C ALA A 241 110.72 -51.03 48.37
N ALA A 242 109.63 -51.59 48.91
CA ALA A 242 109.64 -52.22 50.23
C ALA A 242 110.56 -53.45 50.28
N ARG A 243 110.63 -54.21 49.17
CA ARG A 243 111.49 -55.39 49.01
C ARG A 243 112.98 -55.05 49.00
N ALA A 244 113.35 -53.88 48.51
CA ALA A 244 114.74 -53.38 48.49
C ALA A 244 115.23 -52.83 49.85
N GLY A 245 114.37 -52.78 50.88
CA GLY A 245 114.74 -52.35 52.24
C GLY A 245 115.19 -50.89 52.32
N GLU A 246 116.28 -50.61 53.04
CA GLU A 246 116.78 -49.24 53.26
C GLU A 246 117.20 -48.52 51.96
N HIS A 247 117.64 -49.26 50.94
CA HIS A 247 117.98 -48.68 49.63
C HIS A 247 116.76 -48.23 48.81
N GLY A 248 115.56 -48.72 49.14
CA GLY A 248 114.30 -48.43 48.43
C GLY A 248 113.45 -47.31 49.04
N ARG A 249 113.82 -46.75 50.21
CA ARG A 249 112.98 -45.76 50.94
C ARG A 249 112.57 -44.55 50.11
N GLY A 250 113.49 -43.98 49.32
CA GLY A 250 113.19 -42.83 48.46
C GLY A 250 112.21 -43.17 47.34
N PHE A 251 112.32 -44.37 46.76
CA PHE A 251 111.40 -44.86 45.74
C PHE A 251 110.01 -45.21 46.32
N ALA A 252 109.95 -45.72 47.55
CA ALA A 252 108.69 -46.04 48.23
C ALA A 252 107.83 -44.78 48.42
N VAL A 253 108.42 -43.66 48.87
CA VAL A 253 107.72 -42.39 49.04
C VAL A 253 107.17 -41.86 47.71
N VAL A 254 107.94 -41.95 46.63
CA VAL A 254 107.48 -41.53 45.30
C VAL A 254 106.35 -42.43 44.79
N ALA A 255 106.43 -43.76 45.01
CA ALA A 255 105.39 -44.69 44.62
C ALA A 255 104.06 -44.44 45.36
N ASP A 256 104.10 -44.19 46.67
CA ASP A 256 102.92 -43.84 47.45
C ASP A 256 102.31 -42.49 47.01
N GLU A 257 103.13 -41.48 46.68
CA GLU A 257 102.63 -40.19 46.16
C GLU A 257 101.97 -40.35 44.79
N VAL A 258 102.57 -41.12 43.88
CA VAL A 258 101.98 -41.43 42.56
C VAL A 258 100.66 -42.20 42.73
N ARG A 259 100.59 -43.12 43.68
CA ARG A 259 99.36 -43.86 44.02
C ARG A 259 98.26 -42.93 44.52
N ALA A 260 98.58 -42.01 45.44
CA ALA A 260 97.63 -41.01 45.93
C ALA A 260 97.15 -40.08 44.80
N LEU A 261 98.03 -39.69 43.88
CA LEU A 261 97.66 -38.91 42.69
C LEU A 261 96.72 -39.68 41.75
N ALA A 262 97.00 -40.96 41.53
CA ALA A 262 96.18 -41.83 40.70
C ALA A 262 94.77 -42.00 41.28
N GLN A 263 94.64 -42.25 42.59
CA GLN A 263 93.33 -42.32 43.26
C GLN A 263 92.56 -40.99 43.17
N ARG A 264 93.20 -39.85 43.41
CA ARG A 264 92.56 -38.52 43.25
C ARG A 264 92.11 -38.26 41.82
N THR A 265 92.89 -38.71 40.83
CA THR A 265 92.53 -38.61 39.40
C THR A 265 91.29 -39.46 39.09
N GLN A 266 91.21 -40.64 39.70
CA GLN A 266 90.09 -41.56 39.55
C GLN A 266 88.80 -41.00 40.15
N GLU A 267 88.86 -40.48 41.39
CA GLU A 267 87.72 -39.78 42.02
C GLU A 267 87.25 -38.58 41.17
N SER A 268 88.19 -37.78 40.64
CA SER A 268 87.85 -36.63 39.81
C SER A 268 87.24 -37.03 38.46
N THR A 269 87.70 -38.14 37.86
CA THR A 269 87.13 -38.64 36.60
C THR A 269 85.74 -39.23 36.80
N GLU A 270 85.47 -39.87 37.94
CA GLU A 270 84.13 -40.35 38.30
C GLU A 270 83.15 -39.19 38.50
N GLU A 271 83.56 -38.11 39.19
CA GLU A 271 82.74 -36.90 39.31
C GLU A 271 82.45 -36.26 37.94
N ILE A 272 83.46 -36.14 37.07
CA ILE A 272 83.27 -35.59 35.72
C ILE A 272 82.36 -36.52 34.89
N HIS A 273 82.48 -37.83 35.04
CA HIS A 273 81.62 -38.79 34.35
C HIS A 273 80.14 -38.56 34.68
N HIS A 274 79.80 -38.39 35.96
CA HIS A 274 78.43 -38.07 36.38
C HIS A 274 77.92 -36.74 35.83
N ILE A 275 78.78 -35.70 35.76
CA ILE A 275 78.42 -34.41 35.15
C ILE A 275 78.11 -34.61 33.66
N ILE A 276 78.93 -35.38 32.95
CA ILE A 276 78.73 -35.65 31.52
C ILE A 276 77.46 -36.46 31.27
N GLU A 277 77.16 -37.48 32.07
CA GLU A 277 75.89 -38.21 32.00
C GLU A 277 74.69 -37.27 32.22
N ALA A 278 74.77 -36.36 33.19
CA ALA A 278 73.73 -35.38 33.44
C ALA A 278 73.52 -34.44 32.25
N VAL A 279 74.61 -33.97 31.61
CA VAL A 279 74.55 -33.12 30.41
C VAL A 279 73.94 -33.89 29.23
N GLN A 280 74.34 -35.14 28.99
CA GLN A 280 73.79 -35.98 27.93
C GLN A 280 72.28 -36.21 28.10
N ASN A 281 71.84 -36.54 29.33
CA ASN A 281 70.42 -36.71 29.64
C ASN A 281 69.64 -35.40 29.49
N GLY A 282 70.23 -34.28 29.91
CA GLY A 282 69.66 -32.94 29.71
C GLY A 282 69.47 -32.59 28.24
N ALA A 283 70.50 -32.82 27.41
CA ALA A 283 70.45 -32.60 25.97
C ALA A 283 69.38 -33.45 25.29
N LYS A 284 69.30 -34.76 25.61
CA LYS A 284 68.27 -35.65 25.06
C LYS A 284 66.85 -35.21 25.41
N THR A 285 66.64 -34.77 26.66
CA THR A 285 65.35 -34.28 27.13
C THR A 285 64.96 -32.98 26.42
N ALA A 286 65.93 -32.06 26.27
CA ALA A 286 65.72 -30.80 25.56
C ALA A 286 65.39 -31.02 24.07
N ALA A 287 66.11 -31.91 23.38
CA ALA A 287 65.84 -32.27 21.98
C ALA A 287 64.42 -32.85 21.81
N SER A 288 64.03 -33.79 22.67
CA SER A 288 62.68 -34.38 22.64
C SER A 288 61.58 -33.32 22.86
N GLY A 289 61.81 -32.36 23.75
CA GLY A 289 60.89 -31.24 23.99
C GLY A 289 60.80 -30.28 22.81
N MET A 290 61.91 -30.05 22.11
CA MET A 290 61.96 -29.24 20.90
C MET A 290 61.22 -29.89 19.74
N ASP A 291 61.37 -31.20 19.52
CA ASP A 291 60.65 -31.94 18.48
C ASP A 291 59.13 -31.86 18.69
N ALA A 292 58.67 -32.09 19.92
CA ALA A 292 57.26 -31.93 20.28
C ALA A 292 56.75 -30.48 20.11
N GLY A 293 57.63 -29.49 20.34
CA GLY A 293 57.32 -28.08 20.09
C GLY A 293 57.20 -27.76 18.61
N ASN A 294 58.06 -28.34 17.77
CA ASN A 294 58.00 -28.20 16.32
C ASN A 294 56.72 -28.81 15.75
N GLU A 295 56.36 -30.02 16.17
CA GLU A 295 55.12 -30.71 15.73
C GLU A 295 53.87 -29.89 16.06
N LYS A 296 53.80 -29.31 17.27
CA LYS A 296 52.68 -28.42 17.66
C LYS A 296 52.61 -27.15 16.83
N THR A 297 53.75 -26.60 16.46
CA THR A 297 53.82 -25.37 15.65
C THR A 297 53.42 -25.66 14.21
N GLU A 298 53.88 -26.77 13.63
CA GLU A 298 53.45 -27.23 12.30
C GLU A 298 51.96 -27.53 12.24
N HIS A 299 51.42 -28.18 13.28
CA HIS A 299 49.98 -28.43 13.38
C HIS A 299 49.19 -27.11 13.47
N ALA A 300 49.66 -26.14 14.26
CA ALA A 300 49.02 -24.83 14.37
C ALA A 300 49.03 -24.05 13.05
N VAL A 301 50.11 -24.15 12.27
CA VAL A 301 50.19 -23.55 10.92
C VAL A 301 49.25 -24.28 9.94
N SER A 302 49.11 -25.59 10.04
CA SER A 302 48.24 -26.36 9.12
C SER A 302 46.73 -26.10 9.31
N LEU A 303 46.34 -25.62 10.50
CA LEU A 303 44.95 -25.37 10.85
C LEU A 303 44.45 -24.00 10.39
N ALA A 304 45.37 -23.10 10.02
CA ALA A 304 45.11 -21.71 9.65
C ALA A 304 44.98 -21.56 8.13
#